data_AF-A0A959RNX6-F1
#
_entry.id   AF-A0A959RNX6-F1
#
_cell.length_a   1.000
_cell.length_b   1.000
_cell.length_c   1.000
_cell.angle_alpha   90.00
_cell.angle_beta   90.00
_cell.angle_gamma   90.00
#
_symmetry.space_group_name_H-M   'P 1'
#
loop_
_entity.id
_entity.type
_entity.pdbx_description
1 polymer ?
#
loop_
_entity_poly.entity_id
_entity_poly.type
_entity_poly.pdbx_seq_one_letter_code
_entity_poly.pdbx_strand_id
1 'polypeptide(L)'
;MKTTYFLLPALLMFVSFTSKKSPDFCACCGEKDQYIVSQDEVTDYQKEYLFAKLNFEKKVGHCYVMTEDITGLGKGDNSAVYASFNSVDAQYKKNNWVFSFGTKDGKKGSLILPLPDSVRASHIDIHEPQQKGEIVLYKDLIFKNEVVAGTGIFSAGFSKPVFYKMVIQGRGNNCDNPEDFKHWRLDIEGENAHYSFCGTFHATYSIKMQ
;
A
#
# COMPACT_ATOMS: atom_id res chain seq x y z
N MET A 1 -67.08 11.88 64.08
CA MET A 1 -66.64 13.26 63.81
C MET A 1 -65.11 13.29 63.78
N LYS A 2 -64.51 13.23 62.59
CA LYS A 2 -63.20 13.78 62.21
C LYS A 2 -62.93 13.40 60.75
N THR A 3 -62.96 14.43 59.90
CA THR A 3 -62.64 14.45 58.48
C THR A 3 -61.13 14.54 58.32
N THR A 4 -60.51 13.78 57.40
CA THR A 4 -59.28 14.23 56.72
C THR A 4 -59.11 13.49 55.39
N TYR A 5 -59.18 14.23 54.27
CA TYR A 5 -58.69 13.83 52.95
C TYR A 5 -57.18 14.09 52.89
N PHE A 6 -56.37 13.21 52.27
CA PHE A 6 -55.06 13.60 51.74
C PHE A 6 -54.64 12.70 50.55
N LEU A 7 -54.73 13.31 49.36
CA LEU A 7 -53.82 13.27 48.20
C LEU A 7 -53.06 11.98 47.82
N LEU A 8 -53.31 11.54 46.58
CA LEU A 8 -52.38 10.78 45.74
C LEU A 8 -51.10 11.59 45.48
N PRO A 9 -49.95 10.91 45.30
CA PRO A 9 -49.35 11.01 43.97
C PRO A 9 -48.85 9.65 43.43
N ALA A 10 -49.06 9.47 42.13
CA ALA A 10 -48.30 8.54 41.31
C ALA A 10 -46.85 9.04 41.21
N LEU A 11 -45.86 8.16 41.39
CA LEU A 11 -44.55 8.38 40.80
C LEU A 11 -43.86 7.04 40.51
N LEU A 12 -43.57 6.86 39.22
CA LEU A 12 -42.80 5.77 38.65
C LEU A 12 -41.41 5.68 39.32
N MET A 13 -41.00 4.48 39.72
CA MET A 13 -39.59 4.21 39.98
C MET A 13 -39.05 3.24 38.93
N PHE A 14 -38.47 3.89 37.92
CA PHE A 14 -37.45 3.45 36.97
C PHE A 14 -37.02 1.98 37.02
N VAL A 15 -37.48 1.23 36.02
CA VAL A 15 -36.83 0.01 35.53
C VAL A 15 -35.41 0.37 35.12
N SER A 16 -34.48 -0.44 35.63
CA SER A 16 -33.04 -0.35 35.46
C SER A 16 -32.64 -0.44 33.99
N PHE A 17 -32.25 0.68 33.37
CA PHE A 17 -31.38 0.64 32.20
C PHE A 17 -29.94 0.66 32.69
N THR A 18 -29.41 -0.52 33.04
CA THR A 18 -27.96 -0.72 32.93
C THR A 18 -27.64 -0.51 31.46
N SER A 19 -27.07 0.65 31.12
CA SER A 19 -26.50 0.90 29.81
C SER A 19 -25.36 -0.10 29.63
N LYS A 20 -25.68 -1.27 29.05
CA LYS A 20 -24.67 -2.17 28.50
C LYS A 20 -23.99 -1.37 27.41
N LYS A 21 -22.82 -0.80 27.72
CA LYS A 21 -21.88 -0.35 26.69
C LYS A 21 -21.77 -1.51 25.71
N SER A 22 -22.18 -1.28 24.47
CA SER A 22 -21.90 -2.19 23.37
C SER A 22 -20.39 -2.44 23.39
N PRO A 23 -19.92 -3.70 23.34
CA PRO A 23 -18.53 -3.92 22.97
C PRO A 23 -18.34 -3.28 21.60
N ASP A 24 -17.46 -2.28 21.53
CA ASP A 24 -17.11 -1.63 20.27
C ASP A 24 -16.39 -2.67 19.40
N PHE A 25 -17.17 -3.41 18.61
CA PHE A 25 -16.64 -4.28 17.56
C PHE A 25 -16.07 -3.39 16.46
N CYS A 26 -14.81 -2.99 16.64
CA CYS A 26 -14.08 -2.26 15.63
C CYS A 26 -13.60 -3.22 14.55
N ALA A 27 -14.32 -3.27 13.42
CA ALA A 27 -14.03 -4.19 12.30
C ALA A 27 -12.63 -3.97 11.67
N CYS A 28 -12.01 -2.81 11.89
CA CYS A 28 -10.71 -2.45 11.34
C CYS A 28 -9.63 -2.24 12.40
N CYS A 29 -9.86 -2.53 13.68
CA CYS A 29 -8.84 -2.27 14.70
C CYS A 29 -7.74 -3.33 14.64
N GLY A 30 -6.49 -2.90 14.79
CA GLY A 30 -5.39 -3.83 15.01
C GLY A 30 -5.46 -4.42 16.42
N GLU A 31 -5.03 -5.67 16.55
CA GLU A 31 -4.93 -6.36 17.83
C GLU A 31 -3.47 -6.40 18.31
N LYS A 32 -3.28 -6.38 19.64
CA LYS A 32 -1.94 -6.55 20.21
C LYS A 32 -1.42 -7.95 19.89
N ASP A 33 -0.14 -8.05 19.56
CA ASP A 33 0.52 -9.31 19.19
C ASP A 33 -0.05 -9.94 17.90
N GLN A 34 -0.81 -9.16 17.11
CA GLN A 34 -1.37 -9.62 15.85
C GLN A 34 -0.26 -10.00 14.86
N TYR A 35 -0.40 -11.18 14.25
CA TYR A 35 0.49 -11.65 13.19
C TYR A 35 -0.37 -12.32 12.11
N ILE A 36 -0.85 -11.52 11.15
CA ILE A 36 -1.61 -12.03 10.00
C ILE A 36 -0.73 -11.97 8.78
N VAL A 37 -0.65 -13.11 8.08
CA VAL A 37 -0.06 -13.22 6.75
C VAL A 37 -1.03 -14.05 5.91
N SER A 38 -1.49 -13.49 4.81
CA SER A 38 -2.44 -14.13 3.91
C SER A 38 -1.94 -14.13 2.46
N GLN A 39 -2.56 -14.98 1.64
CA GLN A 39 -2.42 -15.00 0.20
C GLN A 39 -3.84 -15.04 -0.36
N ASP A 40 -4.32 -13.91 -0.82
CA ASP A 40 -5.73 -13.74 -1.21
C ASP A 40 -5.83 -13.34 -2.68
N GLU A 41 -6.97 -13.65 -3.29
CA GLU A 41 -7.31 -13.13 -4.61
C GLU A 41 -7.54 -11.62 -4.54
N VAL A 42 -7.08 -10.90 -5.57
CA VAL A 42 -7.28 -9.47 -5.68
C VAL A 42 -8.71 -9.18 -6.13
N THR A 43 -9.52 -8.71 -5.18
CA THR A 43 -10.92 -8.33 -5.40
C THR A 43 -11.04 -7.05 -6.24
N ASP A 44 -12.17 -6.87 -6.93
CA ASP A 44 -12.42 -5.65 -7.71
C ASP A 44 -12.45 -4.39 -6.83
N TYR A 45 -12.90 -4.53 -5.58
CA TYR A 45 -12.81 -3.46 -4.59
C TYR A 45 -11.36 -3.02 -4.35
N GLN A 46 -10.43 -3.96 -4.16
CA GLN A 46 -9.01 -3.63 -4.00
C GLN A 46 -8.43 -2.99 -5.27
N LYS A 47 -8.82 -3.45 -6.45
CA LYS A 47 -8.39 -2.84 -7.72
C LYS A 47 -8.76 -1.36 -7.79
N GLU A 48 -10.02 -1.03 -7.50
CA GLU A 48 -10.57 0.31 -7.67
C GLU A 48 -10.29 1.25 -6.50
N TYR A 49 -10.38 0.75 -5.26
CA TYR A 49 -10.26 1.57 -4.07
C TYR A 49 -8.82 1.68 -3.58
N LEU A 50 -8.06 0.58 -3.65
CA LEU A 50 -6.70 0.54 -3.14
C LEU A 50 -5.69 0.85 -4.24
N PHE A 51 -5.56 -0.04 -5.22
CA PHE A 51 -4.45 -0.01 -6.19
C PHE A 51 -4.55 1.12 -7.20
N ALA A 52 -5.75 1.48 -7.64
CA ALA A 52 -5.96 2.63 -8.52
C ALA A 52 -5.71 3.98 -7.83
N LYS A 53 -5.75 4.04 -6.50
CA LYS A 53 -5.60 5.28 -5.71
C LYS A 53 -4.23 5.46 -5.08
N LEU A 54 -3.32 4.50 -5.21
CA LEU A 54 -1.94 4.66 -4.80
C LEU A 54 -1.29 5.82 -5.59
N ASN A 55 -0.86 6.84 -4.87
CA ASN A 55 -0.31 8.05 -5.46
C ASN A 55 1.22 8.05 -5.36
N PHE A 56 1.88 7.57 -6.39
CA PHE A 56 3.35 7.47 -6.44
C PHE A 56 3.97 8.87 -6.48
N GLU A 57 4.94 9.14 -5.61
CA GLU A 57 5.71 10.37 -5.72
C GLU A 57 6.49 10.42 -7.03
N LYS A 58 6.58 11.60 -7.63
CA LYS A 58 7.24 11.78 -8.94
C LYS A 58 8.77 11.66 -8.90
N LYS A 59 9.32 11.39 -7.73
CA LYS A 59 10.73 11.20 -7.48
C LYS A 59 11.00 9.72 -7.29
N VAL A 60 11.97 9.21 -8.04
CA VAL A 60 12.46 7.85 -7.87
C VAL A 60 13.63 7.85 -6.89
N GLY A 61 13.56 6.97 -5.89
CA GLY A 61 14.69 6.58 -5.07
C GLY A 61 15.43 5.41 -5.71
N HIS A 62 16.70 5.23 -5.34
CA HIS A 62 17.47 4.06 -5.72
C HIS A 62 17.53 3.11 -4.53
N CYS A 63 16.91 1.95 -4.63
CA CYS A 63 17.05 0.89 -3.63
C CYS A 63 17.92 -0.20 -4.23
N TYR A 64 19.17 -0.22 -3.78
CA TYR A 64 20.15 -1.21 -4.18
C TYR A 64 19.61 -2.62 -3.83
N VAL A 65 19.53 -3.51 -4.83
CA VAL A 65 19.83 -4.92 -4.59
C VAL A 65 21.35 -5.01 -4.70
N MET A 66 21.97 -5.69 -3.74
CA MET A 66 23.39 -6.00 -3.74
C MET A 66 23.74 -7.01 -4.84
N THR A 67 23.67 -6.62 -6.11
CA THR A 67 24.24 -7.41 -7.20
C THR A 67 25.14 -6.52 -8.03
N GLU A 68 26.39 -6.95 -8.17
CA GLU A 68 27.42 -6.26 -8.95
C GLU A 68 27.05 -6.19 -10.46
N ASP A 69 26.05 -6.98 -10.90
CA ASP A 69 25.63 -7.14 -12.30
C ASP A 69 24.17 -6.73 -12.54
N ILE A 70 23.89 -5.42 -12.66
CA ILE A 70 22.61 -4.97 -13.23
C ILE A 70 22.66 -5.13 -14.75
N THR A 71 21.62 -5.74 -15.29
CA THR A 71 21.47 -6.00 -16.72
C THR A 71 20.14 -5.47 -17.23
N GLY A 72 20.04 -5.23 -18.54
CA GLY A 72 18.77 -4.93 -19.19
C GLY A 72 18.36 -3.47 -19.25
N LEU A 73 19.23 -2.56 -18.80
CA LEU A 73 19.12 -1.12 -19.02
C LEU A 73 20.07 -0.74 -20.16
N GLY A 74 19.65 0.15 -21.08
CA GLY A 74 20.37 0.45 -22.32
C GLY A 74 21.88 0.74 -22.16
N LYS A 75 22.67 0.47 -23.22
CA LYS A 75 24.15 0.55 -23.23
C LYS A 75 24.68 1.90 -22.72
N GLY A 76 25.36 1.85 -21.58
CA GLY A 76 26.17 2.89 -20.96
C GLY A 76 26.89 2.26 -19.78
N ASP A 77 28.00 2.86 -19.31
CA ASP A 77 28.65 2.37 -18.09
C ASP A 77 27.59 2.17 -17.01
N ASN A 78 27.45 0.91 -16.58
CA ASN A 78 26.41 0.44 -15.68
C ASN A 78 26.26 1.41 -14.49
N SER A 79 27.38 1.89 -13.93
CA SER A 79 27.45 2.89 -12.85
C SER A 79 26.82 4.26 -13.15
N ALA A 80 26.93 4.76 -14.38
CA ALA A 80 26.43 6.08 -14.79
C ALA A 80 24.92 6.07 -15.07
N VAL A 81 24.39 4.95 -15.54
CA VAL A 81 22.94 4.77 -15.77
C VAL A 81 22.18 4.85 -14.44
N TYR A 82 22.74 4.32 -13.34
CA TYR A 82 22.09 4.33 -12.02
C TYR A 82 21.87 5.73 -11.48
N ALA A 83 22.89 6.57 -11.48
CA ALA A 83 22.81 7.94 -10.93
C ALA A 83 21.97 8.88 -11.80
N SER A 84 21.49 8.40 -12.95
CA SER A 84 20.78 9.20 -13.93
C SER A 84 19.27 9.23 -13.70
N PHE A 85 18.60 8.19 -13.17
CA PHE A 85 17.15 8.27 -12.98
C PHE A 85 16.78 9.37 -12.00
N ASN A 86 15.86 10.26 -12.40
CA ASN A 86 15.45 11.42 -11.60
C ASN A 86 13.94 11.58 -11.49
N SER A 87 13.18 10.82 -12.26
CA SER A 87 11.72 10.93 -12.32
C SER A 87 11.09 9.57 -12.56
N VAL A 88 9.94 9.38 -11.92
CA VAL A 88 9.03 8.28 -12.14
C VAL A 88 7.61 8.83 -12.15
N ASP A 89 6.76 8.33 -13.01
CA ASP A 89 5.32 8.57 -13.00
C ASP A 89 4.64 7.21 -13.14
N ALA A 90 3.66 6.93 -12.31
CA ALA A 90 2.94 5.66 -12.34
C ALA A 90 1.44 5.94 -12.49
N GLN A 91 0.82 5.32 -13.48
CA GLN A 91 -0.60 5.49 -13.76
C GLN A 91 -1.29 4.14 -13.78
N TYR A 92 -2.45 4.05 -13.15
CA TYR A 92 -3.31 2.88 -13.23
C TYR A 92 -4.23 3.00 -14.45
N LYS A 93 -4.12 2.07 -15.41
CA LYS A 93 -4.92 2.03 -16.64
C LYS A 93 -5.26 0.61 -17.01
N LYS A 94 -6.56 0.31 -17.18
CA LYS A 94 -7.06 -1.00 -17.65
C LYS A 94 -6.40 -2.18 -16.91
N ASN A 95 -6.43 -2.17 -15.58
CA ASN A 95 -5.83 -3.21 -14.72
C ASN A 95 -4.30 -3.36 -14.84
N ASN A 96 -3.60 -2.32 -15.29
CA ASN A 96 -2.15 -2.28 -15.34
C ASN A 96 -1.63 -1.03 -14.62
N TRP A 97 -0.51 -1.16 -13.93
CA TRP A 97 0.33 -0.02 -13.61
C TRP A 97 1.29 0.25 -14.77
N VAL A 98 1.22 1.46 -15.30
CA VAL A 98 2.15 1.94 -16.32
C VAL A 98 3.14 2.87 -15.63
N PHE A 99 4.35 2.36 -15.40
CA PHE A 99 5.45 3.17 -14.89
C PHE A 99 6.21 3.81 -16.04
N SER A 100 6.47 5.10 -15.94
CA SER A 100 7.27 5.87 -16.88
C SER A 100 8.43 6.49 -16.14
N PHE A 101 9.64 6.21 -16.59
CA PHE A 101 10.88 6.65 -15.96
C PHE A 101 11.61 7.63 -16.86
N GLY A 102 12.27 8.60 -16.24
CA GLY A 102 13.14 9.56 -16.89
C GLY A 102 14.49 9.65 -16.20
N THR A 103 15.52 9.92 -16.99
CA THR A 103 16.89 10.13 -16.54
C THR A 103 17.34 11.58 -16.73
N LYS A 104 18.41 11.98 -16.03
CA LYS A 104 19.04 13.30 -16.09
C LYS A 104 19.56 13.63 -17.49
N ASP A 105 19.99 12.64 -18.25
CA ASP A 105 20.42 12.78 -19.65
C ASP A 105 19.24 12.77 -20.65
N GLY A 106 18.00 12.79 -20.16
CA GLY A 106 16.79 12.94 -20.97
C GLY A 106 16.26 11.65 -21.61
N LYS A 107 16.90 10.50 -21.37
CA LYS A 107 16.37 9.20 -21.80
C LYS A 107 15.09 8.89 -21.04
N LYS A 108 14.21 8.13 -21.68
CA LYS A 108 12.91 7.72 -21.14
C LYS A 108 12.66 6.24 -21.42
N GLY A 109 11.88 5.62 -20.56
CA GLY A 109 11.40 4.25 -20.75
C GLY A 109 10.17 4.00 -19.91
N SER A 110 9.40 2.99 -20.28
CA SER A 110 8.22 2.59 -19.51
C SER A 110 8.18 1.09 -19.27
N LEU A 111 7.54 0.70 -18.16
CA LEU A 111 7.19 -0.67 -17.81
C LEU A 111 5.68 -0.78 -17.65
N ILE A 112 5.08 -1.81 -18.27
CA ILE A 112 3.66 -2.11 -18.12
C ILE A 112 3.55 -3.35 -17.23
N LEU A 113 3.02 -3.16 -16.02
CA LEU A 113 2.89 -4.17 -14.99
C LEU A 113 1.41 -4.54 -14.84
N PRO A 114 0.98 -5.74 -15.25
CA PRO A 114 -0.38 -6.18 -15.01
C PRO A 114 -0.57 -6.39 -13.51
N LEU A 115 -1.67 -5.89 -12.96
CA LEU A 115 -2.01 -6.22 -11.57
C LEU A 115 -2.24 -7.74 -11.47
N PRO A 116 -1.66 -8.43 -10.47
CA PRO A 116 -1.82 -9.87 -10.37
C PRO A 116 -3.20 -10.24 -9.84
N ASP A 117 -3.58 -11.49 -10.09
CA ASP A 117 -4.85 -12.05 -9.60
C ASP A 117 -4.79 -12.37 -8.09
N SER A 118 -3.60 -12.38 -7.48
CA SER A 118 -3.44 -12.60 -6.04
C SER A 118 -2.36 -11.71 -5.42
N VAL A 119 -2.50 -11.47 -4.12
CA VAL A 119 -1.60 -10.65 -3.31
C VAL A 119 -1.24 -11.40 -2.03
N ARG A 120 0.03 -11.34 -1.63
CA ARG A 120 0.43 -11.71 -0.28
C ARG A 120 0.33 -10.47 0.59
N ALA A 121 -0.49 -10.50 1.63
CA ALA A 121 -0.65 -9.39 2.56
C ALA A 121 -0.12 -9.77 3.94
N SER A 122 0.50 -8.82 4.63
CA SER A 122 0.84 -8.97 6.05
C SER A 122 0.29 -7.80 6.86
N HIS A 123 -0.28 -8.10 8.03
CA HIS A 123 -0.75 -7.14 9.03
C HIS A 123 -0.21 -7.57 10.39
N ILE A 124 0.87 -6.93 10.83
CA ILE A 124 1.69 -7.41 11.95
C ILE A 124 1.89 -6.31 13.00
N ASP A 125 1.54 -6.59 14.25
CA ASP A 125 2.00 -5.79 15.38
C ASP A 125 3.48 -6.06 15.60
N ILE A 126 4.31 -5.02 15.45
CA ILE A 126 5.75 -5.10 15.67
C ILE A 126 6.17 -4.40 16.97
N HIS A 127 5.20 -4.16 17.86
CA HIS A 127 5.41 -3.59 19.20
C HIS A 127 6.01 -2.17 19.19
N GLU A 128 5.70 -1.38 18.15
CA GLU A 128 6.07 0.04 18.10
C GLU A 128 5.24 0.87 19.11
N PRO A 129 5.74 2.04 19.55
CA PRO A 129 5.02 2.91 20.45
C PRO A 129 3.65 3.30 19.88
N GLN A 130 2.59 2.93 20.60
CA GLN A 130 1.23 3.12 20.13
C GLN A 130 0.86 4.60 20.05
N GLN A 131 0.27 5.02 18.93
CA GLN A 131 -0.31 6.36 18.83
C GLN A 131 -1.67 6.35 19.51
N LYS A 132 -1.80 7.15 20.59
CA LYS A 132 -3.09 7.37 21.29
C LYS A 132 -3.76 6.08 21.81
N GLY A 133 -3.00 5.01 22.02
CA GLY A 133 -3.51 3.74 22.56
C GLY A 133 -4.13 2.80 21.52
N GLU A 134 -4.12 3.15 20.23
CA GLU A 134 -4.52 2.26 19.14
C GLU A 134 -3.33 1.45 18.63
N ILE A 135 -3.54 0.16 18.35
CA ILE A 135 -2.51 -0.70 17.77
C ILE A 135 -2.29 -0.32 16.30
N VAL A 136 -1.07 0.10 15.96
CA VAL A 136 -0.66 0.39 14.58
C VAL A 136 0.15 -0.77 14.03
N LEU A 137 -0.39 -1.42 13.00
CA LEU A 137 0.20 -2.59 12.37
C LEU A 137 1.22 -2.17 11.30
N TYR A 138 2.32 -2.91 11.23
CA TYR A 138 3.11 -3.02 10.00
C TYR A 138 2.26 -3.66 8.92
N LYS A 139 2.31 -3.09 7.71
CA LYS A 139 1.56 -3.57 6.56
C LYS A 139 2.48 -3.75 5.37
N ASP A 140 2.40 -4.90 4.72
CA ASP A 140 2.96 -5.06 3.38
C ASP A 140 2.02 -5.79 2.44
N LEU A 141 2.11 -5.43 1.16
CA LEU A 141 1.43 -6.09 0.06
C LEU A 141 2.49 -6.46 -0.98
N ILE A 142 2.58 -7.75 -1.29
CA ILE A 142 3.58 -8.31 -2.20
C ILE A 142 2.87 -8.92 -3.40
N PHE A 143 3.29 -8.47 -4.58
CA PHE A 143 2.79 -8.88 -5.88
C PHE A 143 3.92 -9.49 -6.68
N LYS A 144 3.62 -10.51 -7.49
CA LYS A 144 4.53 -11.04 -8.49
C LYS A 144 3.76 -11.41 -9.75
N ASN A 145 4.22 -10.94 -10.91
CA ASN A 145 3.64 -11.33 -12.20
C ASN A 145 4.66 -11.14 -13.33
N GLU A 146 4.32 -11.61 -14.54
CA GLU A 146 5.08 -11.30 -15.75
C GLU A 146 4.85 -9.82 -16.14
N VAL A 147 5.92 -9.14 -16.55
CA VAL A 147 5.85 -7.80 -17.14
C VAL A 147 5.25 -7.92 -18.54
N VAL A 148 4.28 -7.07 -18.88
CA VAL A 148 3.63 -7.09 -20.20
C VAL A 148 4.57 -6.55 -21.27
N ALA A 149 5.20 -5.41 -21.01
CA ALA A 149 6.10 -4.73 -21.93
C ALA A 149 7.11 -3.81 -21.21
N GLY A 150 8.30 -3.69 -21.77
CA GLY A 150 9.30 -2.68 -21.45
C GLY A 150 9.73 -1.89 -22.69
N THR A 151 9.77 -0.56 -22.60
CA THR A 151 10.11 0.34 -23.72
C THR A 151 11.27 1.27 -23.40
N GLY A 152 11.88 1.86 -24.43
CA GLY A 152 12.95 2.85 -24.27
C GLY A 152 14.17 2.24 -23.55
N ILE A 153 14.57 2.85 -22.41
CA ILE A 153 15.72 2.37 -21.60
C ILE A 153 15.60 0.88 -21.21
N PHE A 154 14.38 0.37 -21.05
CA PHE A 154 14.12 -1.02 -20.64
C PHE A 154 14.08 -2.03 -21.79
N SER A 155 14.08 -1.55 -23.05
CA SER A 155 13.93 -2.45 -24.21
C SER A 155 15.06 -3.47 -24.33
N ALA A 156 16.28 -3.11 -23.89
CA ALA A 156 17.45 -3.98 -23.96
C ALA A 156 17.35 -5.21 -23.06
N GLY A 157 16.67 -5.10 -21.91
CA GLY A 157 16.47 -6.20 -20.97
C GLY A 157 15.23 -7.04 -21.25
N PHE A 158 14.39 -6.60 -22.21
CA PHE A 158 13.08 -7.19 -22.41
C PHE A 158 13.11 -8.42 -23.33
N SER A 159 13.81 -9.46 -22.90
CA SER A 159 13.72 -10.82 -23.46
C SER A 159 12.79 -11.65 -22.58
N LYS A 160 11.58 -11.95 -23.08
CA LYS A 160 10.57 -12.66 -22.30
C LYS A 160 11.03 -14.09 -21.96
N PRO A 161 10.65 -14.63 -20.78
CA PRO A 161 9.82 -13.98 -19.76
C PRO A 161 10.63 -13.03 -18.87
N VAL A 162 10.01 -11.89 -18.52
CA VAL A 162 10.53 -10.95 -17.52
C VAL A 162 9.47 -10.81 -16.44
N PHE A 163 9.84 -10.99 -15.18
CA PHE A 163 8.96 -10.91 -14.03
C PHE A 163 9.21 -9.63 -13.25
N TYR A 164 8.17 -9.15 -12.58
CA TYR A 164 8.31 -8.13 -11.57
C TYR A 164 7.87 -8.67 -10.20
N LYS A 165 8.48 -8.12 -9.16
CA LYS A 165 7.98 -8.19 -7.79
C LYS A 165 7.74 -6.77 -7.30
N MET A 166 6.50 -6.46 -6.92
CA MET A 166 6.18 -5.19 -6.28
C MET A 166 5.94 -5.43 -4.80
N VAL A 167 6.60 -4.65 -3.95
CA VAL A 167 6.41 -4.64 -2.50
C VAL A 167 5.94 -3.25 -2.12
N ILE A 168 4.78 -3.17 -1.49
CA ILE A 168 4.16 -1.93 -1.02
C ILE A 168 4.11 -2.02 0.50
N GLN A 169 4.62 -1.02 1.22
CA GLN A 169 4.80 -1.08 2.66
C GLN A 169 4.25 0.16 3.34
N GLY A 170 3.69 -0.04 4.54
CA GLY A 170 2.93 0.97 5.24
C GLY A 170 2.70 0.68 6.72
N ARG A 171 1.90 1.54 7.32
CA ARG A 171 1.44 1.48 8.71
C ARG A 171 -0.02 1.87 8.76
N GLY A 172 -0.82 1.15 9.52
CA GLY A 172 -2.23 1.46 9.67
C GLY A 172 -2.95 0.51 10.60
N ASN A 173 -4.27 0.53 10.51
CA ASN A 173 -5.12 -0.41 11.22
C ASN A 173 -5.28 -1.71 10.39
N ASN A 174 -6.18 -2.59 10.79
CA ASN A 174 -6.38 -3.90 10.15
C ASN A 174 -6.98 -3.81 8.73
N CYS A 175 -7.60 -2.69 8.35
CA CYS A 175 -8.18 -2.49 7.02
C CYS A 175 -7.20 -1.77 6.10
N ASP A 176 -7.14 -2.17 4.82
CA ASP A 176 -6.24 -1.57 3.83
C ASP A 176 -6.78 -0.26 3.26
N ASN A 177 -6.13 0.85 3.62
CA ASN A 177 -6.37 2.15 3.02
C ASN A 177 -5.14 2.60 2.22
N PRO A 178 -5.32 3.25 1.05
CA PRO A 178 -4.19 3.76 0.25
C PRO A 178 -3.20 4.61 1.05
N GLU A 179 -3.70 5.42 1.98
CA GLU A 179 -2.92 6.32 2.82
C GLU A 179 -2.02 5.62 3.84
N ASP A 180 -2.28 4.36 4.18
CA ASP A 180 -1.45 3.57 5.10
C ASP A 180 -0.08 3.29 4.48
N PHE A 181 -0.03 3.16 3.15
CA PHE A 181 1.17 2.80 2.41
C PHE A 181 2.04 4.01 2.12
N LYS A 182 3.34 3.89 2.44
CA LYS A 182 4.32 4.97 2.36
C LYS A 182 5.48 4.68 1.44
N HIS A 183 5.87 3.41 1.32
CA HIS A 183 7.04 3.00 0.56
C HIS A 183 6.66 1.93 -0.46
N TRP A 184 7.36 1.94 -1.58
CA TRP A 184 7.28 0.87 -2.56
C TRP A 184 8.65 0.48 -3.06
N ARG A 185 8.74 -0.76 -3.50
CA ARG A 185 9.90 -1.34 -4.16
C ARG A 185 9.43 -2.19 -5.33
N LEU A 186 10.04 -1.97 -6.48
CA LEU A 186 9.82 -2.73 -7.70
C LEU A 186 11.11 -3.43 -8.08
N ASP A 187 11.14 -4.75 -8.02
CA ASP A 187 12.23 -5.57 -8.54
C ASP A 187 11.82 -6.12 -9.91
N ILE A 188 12.72 -6.07 -10.89
CA ILE A 188 12.56 -6.66 -12.23
C ILE A 188 13.64 -7.73 -12.43
N GLU A 189 13.21 -8.91 -12.87
CA GLU A 189 14.06 -10.07 -13.05
C GLU A 189 13.70 -10.84 -14.33
N GLY A 190 14.70 -11.19 -15.13
CA GLY A 190 14.61 -12.03 -16.31
C GLY A 190 16.01 -12.39 -16.80
N GLU A 191 16.11 -13.17 -17.88
CA GLU A 191 17.41 -13.62 -18.43
C GLU A 191 18.38 -12.47 -18.69
N ASN A 192 17.86 -11.34 -19.19
CA ASN A 192 18.64 -10.16 -19.57
C ASN A 192 18.28 -8.92 -18.74
N ALA A 193 17.51 -9.06 -17.66
CA ALA A 193 17.04 -7.94 -16.84
C ALA A 193 17.21 -8.25 -15.36
N HIS A 194 17.96 -7.41 -14.65
CA HIS A 194 18.09 -7.50 -13.20
C HIS A 194 18.29 -6.10 -12.61
N TYR A 195 17.23 -5.49 -12.09
CA TYR A 195 17.30 -4.15 -11.51
C TYR A 195 16.11 -3.87 -10.59
N SER A 196 16.27 -2.88 -9.71
CA SER A 196 15.23 -2.47 -8.78
C SER A 196 15.08 -0.96 -8.67
N PHE A 197 13.84 -0.54 -8.44
CA PHE A 197 13.46 0.82 -8.11
C PHE A 197 12.78 0.87 -6.75
N CYS A 198 12.83 2.02 -6.10
CA CYS A 198 11.98 2.27 -4.95
C CYS A 198 11.58 3.73 -4.88
N GLY A 199 10.64 4.01 -4.00
CA GLY A 199 10.24 5.37 -3.74
C GLY A 199 9.22 5.42 -2.62
N THR A 200 8.54 6.55 -2.58
CA THR A 200 7.47 6.81 -1.63
C THR A 200 6.15 7.06 -2.36
N PHE A 201 5.07 6.94 -1.61
CA PHE A 201 3.76 7.45 -2.01
C PHE A 201 3.54 8.82 -1.39
N HIS A 202 2.84 9.70 -2.09
CA HIS A 202 2.38 10.96 -1.50
C HIS A 202 1.50 10.67 -0.30
N ALA A 203 1.76 11.34 0.82
CA ALA A 203 0.80 11.41 1.91
C ALA A 203 -0.45 12.12 1.39
N THR A 204 -1.52 11.37 1.13
CA THR A 204 -2.84 11.94 0.87
C THR A 204 -3.34 12.52 2.19
N TYR A 205 -3.09 13.80 2.43
CA TYR A 205 -3.76 14.50 3.52
C TYR A 205 -5.23 14.66 3.11
N SER A 206 -6.10 13.86 3.70
CA SER A 206 -7.53 14.15 3.69
C SER A 206 -7.71 15.53 4.29
N ILE A 207 -8.08 16.50 3.45
CA ILE A 207 -8.51 17.82 3.90
C ILE A 207 -9.64 17.55 4.88
N LYS A 208 -9.41 17.82 6.18
CA LYS A 208 -10.48 17.86 7.16
C LYS A 208 -11.46 18.91 6.65
N MET A 209 -12.67 18.49 6.26
CA MET A 209 -13.77 19.43 6.14
C MET A 209 -14.01 20.00 7.53
N GLN A 210 -13.71 21.30 7.67
CA GLN A 210 -14.19 22.13 8.77
C GLN A 210 -15.68 22.39 8.62
#